data_AF-A0AB94IJM3-F1
#
_entry.id   AF-A0AB94IJM3-F1
#
_cell.length_a   1.000
_cell.length_b   1.000
_cell.length_c   1.000
_cell.angle_alpha   90.00
_cell.angle_beta   90.00
_cell.angle_gamma   90.00
#
_symmetry.space_group_name_H-M   'P 1'
#
loop_
_entity.id
_entity.type
_entity.pdbx_description
1 polymer ?
#
loop_
_entity_poly.entity_id
_entity_poly.type
_entity_poly.pdbx_seq_one_letter_code
_entity_poly.pdbx_strand_id
1 'polypeptide(L)'
;MDTKELSLLNYYYGKLNENTFDEKDIYAFLQLIRNRSKEIRCINELTDFVVQREEYRGFIKDYLFETRKKFESLGKTNKTLRIEDVFSFKELKNGINKALEKGQLTGLTNEKLNDFVTCLISILQQINITDDGREIGKLFFAISNKQIILMAEIEVYQNVFKKTNAVFPVLTANNSYLDFKKQDRFDTPYLFADKVIEITNHDGELKIIIPE
;
A
#
# COMPACT_ATOMS: atom_id res chain seq x y z
N MET A 1 -8.82 25.18 1.62
CA MET A 1 -9.14 24.64 2.94
C MET A 1 -9.63 25.76 3.79
N ASP A 2 -10.79 25.56 4.39
CA ASP A 2 -11.23 26.44 5.46
C ASP A 2 -10.34 26.25 6.71
N THR A 3 -10.58 27.08 7.73
CA THR A 3 -9.85 27.03 8.99
C THR A 3 -9.98 25.68 9.70
N LYS A 4 -11.12 24.98 9.54
CA LYS A 4 -11.36 23.69 10.18
C LYS A 4 -10.54 22.59 9.53
N GLU A 5 -10.53 22.52 8.21
CA GLU A 5 -9.67 21.59 7.47
C GLU A 5 -8.20 21.82 7.83
N LEU A 6 -7.73 23.09 7.91
CA LEU A 6 -6.33 23.38 8.26
C LEU A 6 -5.99 22.94 9.69
N SER A 7 -6.91 23.16 10.62
CA SER A 7 -6.78 22.67 12.01
C SER A 7 -6.70 21.13 12.06
N LEU A 8 -7.51 20.43 11.26
CA LEU A 8 -7.46 18.97 11.17
C LEU A 8 -6.16 18.47 10.56
N LEU A 9 -5.65 19.13 9.51
CA LEU A 9 -4.37 18.78 8.91
C LEU A 9 -3.23 18.91 9.93
N ASN A 10 -3.20 20.01 10.68
CA ASN A 10 -2.21 20.22 11.73
C ASN A 10 -2.33 19.19 12.86
N TYR A 11 -3.56 18.81 13.23
CA TYR A 11 -3.82 17.79 14.23
C TYR A 11 -3.22 16.43 13.82
N TYR A 12 -3.58 15.92 12.64
CA TYR A 12 -3.05 14.63 12.18
C TYR A 12 -1.56 14.68 11.87
N TYR A 13 -1.05 15.83 11.38
CA TYR A 13 0.39 16.03 11.25
C TYR A 13 1.11 15.98 12.60
N GLY A 14 0.52 16.56 13.66
CA GLY A 14 1.03 16.45 15.02
C GLY A 14 1.17 14.99 15.44
N LYS A 15 0.12 14.17 15.22
CA LYS A 15 0.17 12.73 15.51
C LYS A 15 1.26 12.00 14.72
N LEU A 16 1.41 12.31 13.43
CA LEU A 16 2.50 11.78 12.59
C LEU A 16 3.88 12.16 13.13
N ASN A 17 4.04 13.38 13.62
CA ASN A 17 5.31 13.87 14.11
C ASN A 17 5.65 13.34 15.51
N GLU A 18 4.65 13.08 16.34
CA GLU A 18 4.79 12.56 17.71
C GLU A 18 4.73 11.03 17.77
N ASN A 19 4.59 10.34 16.63
CA ASN A 19 4.41 8.89 16.53
C ASN A 19 3.22 8.37 17.36
N THR A 20 2.12 9.13 17.43
CA THR A 20 0.90 8.76 18.18
C THR A 20 -0.27 8.39 17.26
N PHE A 21 0.02 8.10 16.00
CA PHE A 21 -0.96 7.81 14.96
C PHE A 21 -1.18 6.31 14.77
N ASP A 22 -2.36 5.94 14.28
CA ASP A 22 -2.70 4.59 13.81
C ASP A 22 -3.20 4.62 12.34
N GLU A 23 -3.67 3.49 11.81
CA GLU A 23 -4.17 3.42 10.43
C GLU A 23 -5.39 4.32 10.14
N LYS A 24 -6.21 4.62 11.16
CA LYS A 24 -7.41 5.46 11.01
C LYS A 24 -7.00 6.93 10.87
N ASP A 25 -5.97 7.34 11.61
CA ASP A 25 -5.36 8.66 11.45
C ASP A 25 -4.75 8.83 10.05
N ILE A 26 -4.08 7.80 9.52
CA ILE A 26 -3.55 7.83 8.14
C ILE A 26 -4.67 7.96 7.12
N TYR A 27 -5.77 7.20 7.29
CA TYR A 27 -6.94 7.32 6.44
C TYR A 27 -7.49 8.76 6.43
N ALA A 28 -7.67 9.37 7.61
CA ALA A 28 -8.16 10.74 7.73
C ALA A 28 -7.17 11.77 7.17
N PHE A 29 -5.87 11.60 7.40
CA PHE A 29 -4.83 12.47 6.86
C PHE A 29 -4.81 12.45 5.33
N LEU A 30 -4.90 11.26 4.71
CA LEU A 30 -4.95 11.09 3.26
C LEU A 30 -6.12 11.86 2.64
N GLN A 31 -7.30 11.83 3.29
CA GLN A 31 -8.48 12.58 2.83
C GLN A 31 -8.24 14.10 2.83
N LEU A 32 -7.56 14.63 3.84
CA LEU A 32 -7.28 16.06 3.95
C LEU A 32 -6.29 16.55 2.90
N ILE A 33 -5.31 15.72 2.52
CA ILE A 33 -4.30 16.09 1.52
C ILE A 33 -4.72 15.79 0.08
N ARG A 34 -5.78 14.99 -0.13
CA ARG A 34 -6.28 14.56 -1.46
C ARG A 34 -6.47 15.72 -2.43
N ASN A 35 -7.26 16.72 -2.04
CA ASN A 35 -7.60 17.85 -2.92
C ASN A 35 -6.42 18.76 -3.28
N ARG A 36 -5.35 18.75 -2.46
CA ARG A 36 -4.15 19.59 -2.64
C ARG A 36 -3.03 18.88 -3.40
N SER A 37 -3.09 17.56 -3.43
CA SER A 37 -2.05 16.70 -3.97
C SER A 37 -2.37 16.22 -5.39
N LYS A 38 -3.33 16.84 -6.08
CA LYS A 38 -3.72 16.48 -7.47
C LYS A 38 -2.54 16.47 -8.45
N GLU A 39 -1.58 17.35 -8.26
CA GLU A 39 -0.37 17.43 -9.09
C GLU A 39 0.72 16.42 -8.68
N ILE A 40 0.54 15.74 -7.54
CA ILE A 40 1.47 14.77 -6.99
C ILE A 40 0.89 13.39 -7.26
N ARG A 41 1.19 12.84 -8.44
CA ARG A 41 0.59 11.59 -8.95
C ARG A 41 0.49 10.50 -7.88
N CYS A 42 1.59 10.10 -7.25
CA CYS A 42 1.57 9.01 -6.27
C CYS A 42 0.59 9.25 -5.10
N ILE A 43 0.50 10.49 -4.61
CA ILE A 43 -0.44 10.83 -3.52
C ILE A 43 -1.86 10.88 -4.03
N ASN A 44 -2.11 11.47 -5.20
CA ASN A 44 -3.45 11.49 -5.78
C ASN A 44 -3.96 10.07 -6.03
N GLU A 45 -3.17 9.22 -6.67
CA GLU A 45 -3.55 7.83 -6.98
C GLU A 45 -3.78 7.00 -5.71
N LEU A 46 -2.91 7.14 -4.69
CA LEU A 46 -3.09 6.42 -3.43
C LEU A 46 -4.30 6.91 -2.63
N THR A 47 -4.50 8.22 -2.54
CA THR A 47 -5.67 8.78 -1.86
C THR A 47 -6.96 8.36 -2.58
N ASP A 48 -7.02 8.47 -3.91
CA ASP A 48 -8.17 8.01 -4.68
C ASP A 48 -8.41 6.51 -4.51
N PHE A 49 -7.35 5.69 -4.47
CA PHE A 49 -7.51 4.26 -4.27
C PHE A 49 -8.01 3.89 -2.87
N VAL A 50 -7.50 4.55 -1.82
CA VAL A 50 -7.98 4.39 -0.44
C VAL A 50 -9.47 4.73 -0.31
N VAL A 51 -9.94 5.76 -1.03
CA VAL A 51 -11.35 6.20 -0.97
C VAL A 51 -12.26 5.35 -1.83
N GLN A 52 -11.88 5.13 -3.09
CA GLN A 52 -12.74 4.50 -4.08
C GLN A 52 -12.70 2.98 -4.02
N ARG A 53 -11.66 2.39 -3.39
CA ARG A 53 -11.53 0.94 -3.19
C ARG A 53 -11.70 0.18 -4.52
N GLU A 54 -12.67 -0.72 -4.60
CA GLU A 54 -12.99 -1.54 -5.77
C GLU A 54 -13.46 -0.71 -6.98
N GLU A 55 -14.03 0.46 -6.73
CA GLU A 55 -14.50 1.38 -7.79
C GLU A 55 -13.40 2.23 -8.38
N TYR A 56 -12.17 2.16 -7.84
CA TYR A 56 -11.03 2.88 -8.38
C TYR A 56 -10.71 2.44 -9.82
N ARG A 57 -10.39 3.42 -10.68
CA ARG A 57 -10.08 3.22 -12.12
C ARG A 57 -8.79 3.92 -12.58
N GLY A 58 -7.94 4.35 -11.64
CA GLY A 58 -6.72 5.11 -11.95
C GLY A 58 -5.49 4.24 -12.20
N PHE A 59 -4.32 4.86 -12.14
CA PHE A 59 -3.02 4.27 -12.51
C PHE A 59 -2.68 2.97 -11.77
N ILE A 60 -3.07 2.82 -10.50
CA ILE A 60 -2.78 1.59 -9.74
C ILE A 60 -3.53 0.39 -10.36
N LYS A 61 -4.74 0.61 -10.89
CA LYS A 61 -5.50 -0.44 -11.60
C LYS A 61 -4.76 -0.81 -12.89
N ASP A 62 -4.36 0.17 -13.69
CA ASP A 62 -3.57 -0.07 -14.91
C ASP A 62 -2.31 -0.88 -14.61
N TYR A 63 -1.59 -0.53 -13.54
CA TYR A 63 -0.42 -1.28 -13.08
C TYR A 63 -0.73 -2.75 -12.76
N LEU A 64 -1.83 -3.04 -12.05
CA LEU A 64 -2.25 -4.41 -11.72
C LEU A 64 -2.55 -5.21 -12.99
N PHE A 65 -3.25 -4.62 -13.96
CA PHE A 65 -3.62 -5.26 -15.21
C PHE A 65 -2.43 -5.46 -16.16
N GLU A 66 -1.54 -4.48 -16.26
CA GLU A 66 -0.30 -4.63 -17.03
C GLU A 66 0.61 -5.69 -16.41
N THR A 67 0.65 -5.79 -15.08
CA THR A 67 1.40 -6.85 -14.39
C THR A 67 0.76 -8.22 -14.61
N ARG A 68 -0.57 -8.33 -14.56
CA ARG A 68 -1.31 -9.54 -14.95
C ARG A 68 -0.95 -10.00 -16.37
N LYS A 69 -0.97 -9.10 -17.37
CA LYS A 69 -0.60 -9.41 -18.76
C LYS A 69 0.84 -9.92 -18.88
N LYS A 70 1.77 -9.36 -18.10
CA LYS A 70 3.15 -9.85 -18.05
C LYS A 70 3.21 -11.32 -17.63
N PHE A 71 2.46 -11.71 -16.59
CA PHE A 71 2.37 -13.11 -16.15
C PHE A 71 1.72 -14.04 -17.18
N GLU A 72 0.70 -13.57 -17.92
CA GLU A 72 0.07 -14.34 -19.01
C GLU A 72 1.01 -14.56 -20.21
N SER A 73 2.05 -13.72 -20.34
CA SER A 73 3.10 -13.84 -21.36
C SER A 73 4.35 -14.63 -20.92
N LEU A 74 4.41 -15.06 -19.65
CA LEU A 74 5.52 -15.86 -19.14
C LEU A 74 5.64 -17.18 -19.92
N GLY A 75 6.86 -17.52 -20.33
CA GLY A 75 7.14 -18.70 -21.17
C GLY A 75 7.02 -18.46 -22.68
N LYS A 76 6.44 -17.33 -23.12
CA LYS A 76 6.46 -16.90 -24.53
C LYS A 76 7.66 -16.01 -24.86
N THR A 77 8.32 -15.46 -23.83
CA THR A 77 9.47 -14.58 -23.97
C THR A 77 10.63 -15.07 -23.11
N ASN A 78 11.85 -15.12 -23.65
CA ASN A 78 13.08 -15.48 -22.91
C ASN A 78 13.62 -14.32 -22.04
N LYS A 79 12.73 -13.47 -21.52
CA LYS A 79 13.12 -12.28 -20.74
C LYS A 79 12.82 -12.51 -19.27
N THR A 80 13.77 -12.13 -18.41
CA THR A 80 13.55 -12.06 -16.97
C THR A 80 12.48 -11.02 -16.67
N LEU A 81 11.42 -11.45 -16.00
CA LEU A 81 10.37 -10.56 -15.53
C LEU A 81 10.79 -9.94 -14.20
N ARG A 82 10.91 -8.61 -14.17
CA ARG A 82 11.06 -7.86 -12.91
C ARG A 82 9.78 -7.10 -12.64
N ILE A 83 9.18 -7.36 -11.48
CA ILE A 83 8.04 -6.61 -10.96
C ILE A 83 8.58 -5.67 -9.89
N GLU A 84 8.28 -4.39 -10.04
CA GLU A 84 8.59 -3.35 -9.08
C GLU A 84 7.29 -2.84 -8.49
N ASP A 85 7.32 -2.33 -7.26
CA ASP A 85 6.17 -1.69 -6.62
C ASP A 85 5.56 -0.60 -7.51
N VAL A 86 4.26 -0.37 -7.36
CA VAL A 86 3.55 0.66 -8.14
C VAL A 86 4.16 2.05 -7.92
N PHE A 87 4.62 2.32 -6.70
CA PHE A 87 5.40 3.48 -6.33
C PHE A 87 6.56 3.06 -5.43
N SER A 88 7.77 3.48 -5.79
CA SER A 88 8.94 3.24 -4.93
C SER A 88 8.85 4.03 -3.62
N PHE A 89 9.52 3.55 -2.56
CA PHE A 89 9.63 4.29 -1.28
C PHE A 89 10.14 5.73 -1.47
N LYS A 90 11.06 5.95 -2.41
CA LYS A 90 11.56 7.29 -2.76
C LYS A 90 10.47 8.17 -3.37
N GLU A 91 9.64 7.62 -4.26
CA GLU A 91 8.51 8.34 -4.86
C GLU A 91 7.46 8.69 -3.80
N LEU A 92 7.16 7.76 -2.89
CA LEU A 92 6.26 8.01 -1.75
C LEU A 92 6.80 9.10 -0.82
N LYS A 93 8.09 9.02 -0.46
CA LYS A 93 8.76 10.04 0.36
C LYS A 93 8.63 11.43 -0.23
N ASN A 94 8.99 11.55 -1.51
CA ASN A 94 8.96 12.83 -2.20
C ASN A 94 7.53 13.34 -2.33
N GLY A 95 6.57 12.45 -2.61
CA GLY A 95 5.16 12.79 -2.71
C GLY A 95 4.59 13.34 -1.40
N ILE A 96 4.79 12.61 -0.29
CA ILE A 96 4.29 13.00 1.03
C ILE A 96 4.94 14.31 1.48
N ASN A 97 6.27 14.43 1.35
CA ASN A 97 6.96 15.66 1.76
C ASN A 97 6.52 16.87 0.93
N LYS A 98 6.27 16.70 -0.37
CA LYS A 98 5.73 17.77 -1.22
C LYS A 98 4.28 18.13 -0.85
N ALA A 99 3.47 17.15 -0.43
CA ALA A 99 2.12 17.40 0.08
C ALA A 99 2.14 18.19 1.40
N LEU A 100 3.08 17.86 2.30
CA LEU A 100 3.31 18.56 3.56
C LEU A 100 3.82 19.99 3.36
N GLU A 101 4.73 20.20 2.40
CA GLU A 101 5.25 21.52 2.05
C GLU A 101 4.14 22.48 1.60
N LYS A 102 3.14 22.00 0.84
CA LYS A 102 1.94 22.78 0.49
C LYS A 102 1.13 23.24 1.72
N GLY A 103 1.28 22.55 2.85
CA GLY A 103 0.72 22.91 4.16
C GLY A 103 1.67 23.70 5.06
N GLN A 104 2.87 24.07 4.59
CA GLN A 104 3.95 24.66 5.39
C GLN A 104 4.42 23.75 6.54
N LEU A 105 4.33 22.43 6.35
CA LEU A 105 4.71 21.42 7.32
C LEU A 105 6.07 20.81 6.96
N THR A 106 6.83 20.40 7.98
CA THR A 106 8.13 19.74 7.77
C THR A 106 7.94 18.30 7.29
N GLY A 107 8.76 17.86 6.35
CA GLY A 107 8.75 16.50 5.83
C GLY A 107 9.02 15.43 6.90
N LEU A 108 8.53 14.22 6.65
CA LEU A 108 8.70 13.09 7.56
C LEU A 108 10.10 12.47 7.44
N THR A 109 10.56 11.87 8.54
CA THR A 109 11.75 11.01 8.55
C THR A 109 11.47 9.70 7.80
N ASN A 110 12.52 8.94 7.47
CA ASN A 110 12.34 7.63 6.81
C ASN A 110 11.56 6.65 7.69
N GLU A 111 11.75 6.70 9.01
CA GLU A 111 11.05 5.86 9.98
C GLU A 111 9.55 6.16 9.99
N LYS A 112 9.18 7.43 10.19
CA LYS A 112 7.77 7.88 10.14
C LYS A 112 7.11 7.58 8.80
N LEU A 113 7.88 7.65 7.72
CA LEU A 113 7.40 7.27 6.39
C LEU A 113 7.19 5.75 6.26
N ASN A 114 8.07 4.94 6.85
CA ASN A 114 7.90 3.49 6.89
C ASN A 114 6.62 3.10 7.65
N ASP A 115 6.38 3.76 8.79
CA ASP A 115 5.18 3.64 9.61
C ASP A 115 3.91 4.03 8.83
N PHE A 116 3.98 5.16 8.11
CA PHE A 116 2.92 5.63 7.23
C PHE A 116 2.58 4.59 6.15
N VAL A 117 3.60 4.05 5.46
CA VAL A 117 3.39 3.05 4.40
C VAL A 117 2.87 1.74 4.97
N THR A 118 3.31 1.33 6.16
CA THR A 118 2.79 0.15 6.85
C THR A 118 1.29 0.28 7.14
N CYS A 119 0.86 1.43 7.65
CA CYS A 119 -0.56 1.74 7.84
C CYS A 119 -1.32 1.75 6.50
N LEU A 120 -0.75 2.33 5.45
CA LEU A 120 -1.36 2.36 4.12
C LEU A 120 -1.54 0.95 3.53
N ILE A 121 -0.56 0.06 3.71
CA ILE A 121 -0.66 -1.36 3.31
C ILE A 121 -1.82 -2.02 4.07
N SER A 122 -1.95 -1.76 5.37
CA SER A 122 -3.09 -2.25 6.17
C SER A 122 -4.42 -1.73 5.66
N ILE A 123 -4.55 -0.43 5.39
CA ILE A 123 -5.79 0.17 4.87
C ILE A 123 -6.20 -0.48 3.53
N LEU A 124 -5.24 -0.74 2.65
CA LEU A 124 -5.48 -1.23 1.28
C LEU A 124 -5.69 -2.74 1.17
N GLN A 125 -5.50 -3.50 2.25
CA GLN A 125 -5.74 -4.94 2.22
C GLN A 125 -7.20 -5.26 1.94
N GLN A 126 -7.42 -6.48 1.44
CA GLN A 126 -8.73 -7.08 1.18
C GLN A 126 -9.59 -6.35 0.14
N ILE A 127 -9.02 -5.39 -0.62
CA ILE A 127 -9.69 -4.78 -1.77
C ILE A 127 -9.74 -5.79 -2.92
N ASN A 128 -10.95 -6.05 -3.43
CA ASN A 128 -11.14 -6.91 -4.58
C ASN A 128 -10.62 -6.25 -5.87
N ILE A 129 -10.02 -7.06 -6.73
CA ILE A 129 -9.55 -6.66 -8.05
C ILE A 129 -10.59 -7.17 -9.05
N THR A 130 -11.31 -6.24 -9.67
CA THR A 130 -12.43 -6.56 -10.58
C THR A 130 -12.13 -6.21 -12.03
N ASP A 131 -12.50 -7.12 -12.93
CA ASP A 131 -12.43 -7.00 -14.38
C ASP A 131 -13.84 -7.23 -14.96
N ASP A 132 -14.38 -6.23 -15.65
CA ASP A 132 -15.77 -6.23 -16.17
C ASP A 132 -16.83 -6.70 -15.15
N GLY A 133 -16.71 -6.25 -13.89
CA GLY A 133 -17.63 -6.58 -12.80
C GLY A 133 -17.43 -7.96 -12.18
N ARG A 134 -16.47 -8.75 -12.67
CA ARG A 134 -16.07 -10.04 -12.09
C ARG A 134 -14.84 -9.85 -11.20
N GLU A 135 -14.87 -10.43 -10.01
CA GLU A 135 -13.69 -10.57 -9.16
C GLU A 135 -12.68 -11.53 -9.84
N ILE A 136 -11.46 -11.04 -10.04
CA ILE A 136 -10.35 -11.80 -10.61
C ILE A 136 -9.17 -11.89 -9.65
N GLY A 137 -9.30 -11.41 -8.42
CA GLY A 137 -8.19 -11.32 -7.50
C GLY A 137 -8.47 -10.39 -6.34
N LYS A 138 -7.48 -10.25 -5.46
CA LYS A 138 -7.58 -9.47 -4.23
C LYS A 138 -6.23 -8.96 -3.77
N LEU A 139 -6.24 -7.86 -3.01
CA LEU A 139 -5.08 -7.38 -2.28
C LEU A 139 -5.00 -8.01 -0.89
N PHE A 140 -3.79 -8.33 -0.46
CA PHE A 140 -3.54 -8.98 0.82
C PHE A 140 -2.40 -8.31 1.57
N PHE A 141 -2.50 -8.31 2.90
CA PHE A 141 -1.39 -8.00 3.77
C PHE A 141 -0.45 -9.21 3.80
N ALA A 142 0.85 -8.97 3.63
CA ALA A 142 1.86 -10.01 3.77
C ALA A 142 3.07 -9.51 4.56
N ILE A 143 3.72 -10.41 5.29
CA ILE A 143 4.90 -10.09 6.12
C ILE A 143 5.99 -11.13 5.88
N SER A 144 7.22 -10.67 5.67
CA SER A 144 8.43 -11.49 5.74
C SER A 144 9.32 -11.04 6.89
N ASN A 145 10.48 -11.69 7.08
CA ASN A 145 11.46 -11.24 8.08
C ASN A 145 11.88 -9.79 7.85
N LYS A 146 11.95 -9.33 6.60
CA LYS A 146 12.47 -8.00 6.25
C LYS A 146 11.42 -6.99 5.82
N GLN A 147 10.26 -7.44 5.33
CA GLN A 147 9.33 -6.55 4.63
C GLN A 147 7.88 -6.77 5.06
N ILE A 148 7.12 -5.70 5.00
CA ILE A 148 5.65 -5.70 5.00
C ILE A 148 5.23 -5.32 3.59
N ILE A 149 4.28 -6.07 3.03
CA ILE A 149 3.97 -6.01 1.61
C ILE A 149 2.46 -6.02 1.40
N LEU A 150 1.98 -5.10 0.58
CA LEU A 150 0.67 -5.22 -0.06
C LEU A 150 0.84 -6.12 -1.28
N MET A 151 0.39 -7.38 -1.18
CA MET A 151 0.48 -8.35 -2.27
C MET A 151 -0.81 -8.32 -3.08
N ALA A 152 -0.70 -8.35 -4.41
CA ALA A 152 -1.81 -8.67 -5.29
C ALA A 152 -1.77 -10.16 -5.63
N GLU A 153 -2.91 -10.83 -5.48
CA GLU A 153 -3.15 -12.15 -6.05
C GLU A 153 -4.20 -12.00 -7.14
N ILE A 154 -3.87 -12.38 -8.39
CA ILE A 154 -4.75 -12.22 -9.55
C ILE A 154 -4.77 -13.50 -10.38
N GLU A 155 -5.96 -13.91 -10.80
CA GLU A 155 -6.19 -14.99 -11.77
C GLU A 155 -5.54 -14.66 -13.12
N VAL A 156 -4.70 -15.56 -13.62
CA VAL A 156 -4.05 -15.48 -14.92
C VAL A 156 -4.27 -16.77 -15.72
N TYR A 157 -4.37 -16.63 -17.04
CA TYR A 157 -4.48 -17.76 -17.97
C TYR A 157 -3.15 -17.97 -18.68
N GLN A 158 -2.49 -19.10 -18.41
CA GLN A 158 -1.31 -19.54 -19.13
C GLN A 158 -1.70 -20.52 -20.25
N ASN A 159 -1.15 -20.30 -21.44
CA ASN A 159 -1.35 -21.17 -22.62
C ASN A 159 -2.83 -21.47 -22.93
N VAL A 160 -3.71 -20.48 -22.76
CA VAL A 160 -5.16 -20.51 -23.06
C VAL A 160 -6.00 -21.43 -22.16
N PHE A 161 -5.42 -22.48 -21.57
CA PHE A 161 -6.18 -23.52 -20.87
C PHE A 161 -5.85 -23.68 -19.37
N LYS A 162 -4.70 -23.17 -18.90
CA LYS A 162 -4.31 -23.34 -17.49
C LYS A 162 -4.56 -22.05 -16.71
N LYS A 163 -5.59 -22.09 -15.84
CA LYS A 163 -5.84 -21.05 -14.85
C LYS A 163 -4.88 -21.24 -13.67
N THR A 164 -4.19 -20.18 -13.27
CA THR A 164 -3.32 -20.12 -12.08
C THR A 164 -3.42 -18.73 -11.48
N ASN A 165 -2.92 -18.54 -10.26
CA ASN A 165 -2.82 -17.21 -9.65
C ASN A 165 -1.40 -16.67 -9.79
N ALA A 166 -1.29 -15.40 -10.15
CA ALA A 166 -0.06 -14.63 -10.08
C ALA A 166 -0.08 -13.84 -8.77
N VAL A 167 1.00 -13.95 -8.00
CA VAL A 167 1.18 -13.21 -6.75
C VAL A 167 2.38 -12.28 -6.90
N PHE A 168 2.19 -10.99 -6.65
CA PHE A 168 3.25 -9.99 -6.82
C PHE A 168 3.09 -8.78 -5.89
N PRO A 169 4.18 -8.08 -5.54
CA PRO A 169 4.13 -6.93 -4.65
C PRO A 169 3.50 -5.72 -5.35
N VAL A 170 2.72 -4.94 -4.61
CA VAL A 170 2.15 -3.65 -5.02
C VAL A 170 2.82 -2.50 -4.29
N LEU A 171 2.97 -2.63 -2.96
CA LEU A 171 3.67 -1.66 -2.10
C LEU A 171 4.48 -2.40 -1.06
N THR A 172 5.65 -1.87 -0.69
CA THR A 172 6.51 -2.43 0.36
C THR A 172 6.89 -1.40 1.42
N ALA A 173 7.02 -1.88 2.65
CA ALA A 173 7.65 -1.21 3.78
C ALA A 173 8.65 -2.18 4.44
N ASN A 174 9.56 -1.65 5.26
CA ASN A 174 10.44 -2.49 6.09
C ASN A 174 9.65 -3.06 7.26
N ASN A 175 9.89 -4.34 7.57
CA ASN A 175 9.40 -4.95 8.79
C ASN A 175 10.35 -4.57 9.94
N SER A 176 9.93 -3.60 10.75
CA SER A 176 10.60 -3.21 11.99
C SER A 176 9.78 -3.56 13.24
N TYR A 177 8.68 -4.31 13.09
CA TYR A 177 7.63 -4.43 14.10
C TYR A 177 7.49 -5.84 14.67
N LEU A 178 7.72 -6.87 13.84
CA LEU A 178 7.54 -8.26 14.23
C LEU A 178 8.78 -9.07 13.86
N ASP A 179 9.30 -9.84 14.82
CA ASP A 179 10.37 -10.80 14.55
C ASP A 179 9.79 -12.07 13.91
N PHE A 180 9.78 -12.10 12.58
CA PHE A 180 9.42 -13.28 11.81
C PHE A 180 10.65 -14.09 11.46
N LYS A 181 10.61 -15.40 11.73
CA LYS A 181 11.60 -16.33 11.16
C LYS A 181 11.38 -16.41 9.64
N LYS A 182 12.48 -16.41 8.89
CA LYS A 182 12.44 -16.67 7.46
C LYS A 182 11.75 -18.01 7.20
N GLN A 183 10.78 -18.02 6.30
CA GLN A 183 10.11 -19.26 5.91
C GLN A 183 11.03 -20.17 5.10
N ASP A 184 11.90 -19.58 4.28
CA ASP A 184 12.84 -20.28 3.43
C ASP A 184 14.09 -19.44 3.15
N ARG A 185 14.96 -19.93 2.25
CA ARG A 185 16.17 -19.22 1.83
C ARG A 185 15.91 -17.88 1.14
N PHE A 186 14.70 -17.66 0.62
CA PHE A 186 14.30 -16.46 -0.12
C PHE A 186 13.48 -15.49 0.73
N ASP A 187 13.20 -15.83 2.00
CA ASP A 187 12.36 -15.04 2.90
C ASP A 187 10.94 -14.83 2.33
N THR A 188 10.34 -15.93 1.84
CA THR A 188 8.97 -15.91 1.30
C THR A 188 7.98 -15.31 2.33
N PRO A 189 7.19 -14.29 1.95
CA PRO A 189 6.23 -13.64 2.85
C PRO A 189 5.09 -14.57 3.27
N TYR A 190 4.65 -14.45 4.53
CA TYR A 190 3.38 -14.99 5.00
C TYR A 190 2.22 -14.14 4.50
N LEU A 191 1.29 -14.74 3.76
CA LEU A 191 0.11 -14.08 3.21
C LEU A 191 -1.08 -14.25 4.15
N PHE A 192 -1.70 -13.15 4.57
CA PHE A 192 -2.90 -13.16 5.40
C PHE A 192 -4.16 -13.11 4.53
N ALA A 193 -4.57 -14.27 4.01
CA ALA A 193 -5.72 -14.36 3.10
C ALA A 193 -7.07 -14.10 3.81
N ASP A 194 -7.27 -14.72 4.97
CA ASP A 194 -8.56 -14.73 5.68
C ASP A 194 -8.59 -13.83 6.93
N LYS A 195 -7.54 -13.02 7.14
CA LYS A 195 -7.39 -12.14 8.30
C LYS A 195 -7.27 -10.70 7.87
N VAL A 196 -7.91 -9.81 8.63
CA VAL A 196 -7.75 -8.36 8.51
C VAL A 196 -6.72 -7.94 9.55
N ILE A 197 -5.54 -7.56 9.09
CA ILE A 197 -4.49 -7.03 9.95
C ILE A 197 -4.85 -5.61 10.36
N GLU A 198 -4.62 -5.24 11.61
CA GLU A 198 -4.82 -3.85 12.05
C GLU A 198 -3.49 -3.26 12.53
N ILE A 199 -3.24 -2.00 12.19
CA ILE A 199 -2.08 -1.25 12.69
C ILE A 199 -2.56 -0.24 13.73
N THR A 200 -2.17 -0.48 14.98
CA THR A 200 -2.56 0.34 16.14
C THR A 200 -1.34 1.02 16.75
N ASN A 201 -1.58 2.06 17.55
CA ASN A 201 -0.54 2.70 18.33
C ASN A 201 -0.71 2.35 19.82
N HIS A 202 0.36 1.93 20.46
CA HIS A 202 0.42 1.72 21.91
C HIS A 202 1.66 2.42 22.46
N ASP A 203 1.45 3.44 23.28
CA ASP A 203 2.52 4.19 23.97
C ASP A 203 3.58 4.79 23.04
N GLY A 204 3.18 5.23 21.83
CA GLY A 204 4.07 5.83 20.84
C GLY A 204 4.75 4.83 19.90
N GLU A 205 4.43 3.54 20.03
CA GLU A 205 4.92 2.48 19.15
C GLU A 205 3.80 1.90 18.31
N LEU A 206 4.03 1.76 17.00
CA LEU A 206 3.12 1.04 16.11
C LEU A 206 3.19 -0.46 16.37
N LYS A 207 2.02 -1.09 16.49
CA LYS A 207 1.87 -2.54 16.66
C LYS A 207 0.98 -3.11 15.57
N ILE A 208 1.40 -4.25 15.07
CA ILE A 208 0.65 -5.06 14.11
C ILE A 208 -0.20 -6.04 14.90
N ILE A 209 -1.52 -5.93 14.78
CA ILE A 209 -2.49 -6.83 15.40
C ILE A 209 -2.90 -7.85 14.35
N ILE A 210 -2.52 -9.11 14.58
CA ILE A 210 -2.96 -10.26 13.78
C ILE A 210 -4.10 -10.92 14.56
N PRO A 211 -5.35 -10.91 14.04
CA PRO A 211 -6.47 -11.58 14.70
C PRO A 211 -6.20 -13.08 14.89
N GLU A 212 -6.72 -13.66 15.97
CA GLU A 212 -6.64 -15.11 16.25
C GLU A 212 -7.32 -15.94 15.16
#